data_AF-A0A0D7BHE6-F1
#
_entry.id   AF-A0A0D7BHE6-F1
#
_cell.length_a   1.000
_cell.length_b   1.000
_cell.length_c   1.000
_cell.angle_alpha   90.00
_cell.angle_beta   90.00
_cell.angle_gamma   90.00
#
_symmetry.space_group_name_H-M   'P 1'
#
loop_
_entity.id
_entity.type
_entity.pdbx_description
1 polymer ?
#
loop_
_entity_poly.entity_id
_entity_poly.type
_entity_poly.pdbx_seq_one_letter_code
_entity_poly.pdbx_strand_id
1 'polypeptide(L)'
;MSTELLKVDQVWAIERRPLEKVIATFDGTIDLPLTFRGAAKIHKSFREGDDINQLVFQFYCQRPGKIEGNNYVDPESLDPRKHEYLGPRPMVARYIVNTKQRIVDVEWLDKYLQTKWIAGQ
;
A
#
# COMPACT_ATOMS: atom_id res chain seq x y z
N MET A 1 0.64 -24.85 0.15
CA MET A 1 -0.23 -23.84 0.78
C MET A 1 -0.67 -22.89 -0.31
N SER A 2 -1.97 -22.72 -0.53
CA SER A 2 -2.47 -21.92 -1.66
C SER A 2 -2.43 -20.44 -1.30
N THR A 3 -1.38 -19.74 -1.74
CA THR A 3 -1.35 -18.29 -1.78
C THR A 3 -2.14 -17.86 -3.00
N GLU A 4 -3.23 -17.14 -2.80
CA GLU A 4 -4.01 -16.58 -3.89
C GLU A 4 -3.49 -15.18 -4.19
N LEU A 5 -3.38 -14.83 -5.47
CA LEU A 5 -2.95 -13.50 -5.88
C LEU A 5 -4.17 -12.73 -6.37
N LEU A 6 -4.52 -11.64 -5.69
CA LEU A 6 -5.39 -10.64 -6.29
C LEU A 6 -4.51 -9.81 -7.23
N LYS A 7 -4.53 -10.19 -8.51
CA LYS A 7 -3.80 -9.46 -9.53
C LYS A 7 -4.43 -8.08 -9.66
N VAL A 8 -3.61 -7.05 -9.53
CA VAL A 8 -3.98 -5.71 -9.97
C VAL A 8 -3.65 -5.67 -11.46
N ASP A 9 -4.64 -5.39 -12.30
CA ASP A 9 -4.43 -5.38 -13.76
C ASP A 9 -3.50 -4.24 -14.22
N GLN A 10 -3.33 -3.21 -13.38
CA GLN A 10 -2.50 -2.06 -13.66
C GLN A 10 -1.67 -1.61 -12.45
N VAL A 11 -0.35 -1.52 -12.61
CA VAL A 11 0.52 -0.85 -11.65
C VAL A 11 0.20 0.65 -11.62
N TRP A 12 -0.10 1.22 -10.46
CA TRP A 12 -0.53 2.61 -10.34
C TRP A 12 0.26 3.39 -9.28
N ALA A 13 0.49 4.68 -9.52
CA ALA A 13 1.25 5.54 -8.61
C ALA A 13 0.37 5.97 -7.42
N ILE A 14 0.84 5.75 -6.20
CA ILE A 14 0.02 5.96 -4.98
C ILE A 14 -0.37 7.42 -4.73
N GLU A 15 0.41 8.36 -5.29
CA GLU A 15 0.12 9.80 -5.25
C GLU A 15 -1.12 10.19 -6.07
N ARG A 16 -1.60 9.30 -6.96
CA ARG A 16 -2.74 9.54 -7.86
C ARG A 16 -3.87 8.60 -7.54
N ARG A 17 -5.10 9.07 -7.77
CA ARG A 17 -6.28 8.24 -7.62
C ARG A 17 -6.20 7.03 -8.58
N PRO A 18 -6.47 5.81 -8.12
CA PRO A 18 -6.49 4.64 -8.98
C PRO A 18 -7.63 4.75 -10.01
N LEU A 19 -7.37 4.29 -11.22
CA LEU A 19 -8.36 4.24 -12.31
C LEU A 19 -9.16 2.95 -12.28
N GLU A 20 -8.47 1.84 -12.04
CA GLU A 20 -9.06 0.50 -11.92
C GLU A 20 -9.50 0.21 -10.49
N LYS A 21 -10.53 -0.63 -10.37
CA LYS A 21 -11.03 -1.10 -9.07
C LYS A 21 -10.53 -2.50 -8.79
N VAL A 22 -10.27 -2.79 -7.53
CA VAL A 22 -10.04 -4.16 -7.05
C VAL A 22 -11.08 -4.45 -6.00
N ILE A 23 -12.12 -5.18 -6.40
CA ILE A 23 -13.24 -5.49 -5.51
C ILE A 23 -12.87 -6.67 -4.62
N ALA A 24 -12.99 -6.49 -3.32
CA ALA A 24 -12.76 -7.53 -2.33
C ALA A 24 -13.80 -8.66 -2.49
N THR A 25 -13.34 -9.90 -2.55
CA THR A 25 -14.19 -11.10 -2.67
C THR A 25 -14.48 -11.77 -1.33
N PHE A 26 -13.99 -11.21 -0.23
CA PHE A 26 -14.17 -11.70 1.14
C PHE A 26 -13.94 -10.55 2.13
N ASP A 27 -14.40 -10.67 3.37
CA ASP A 27 -14.01 -9.72 4.44
C ASP A 27 -12.59 -10.01 4.92
N GLY A 28 -11.82 -8.97 5.23
CA GLY A 28 -10.45 -9.17 5.68
C GLY A 28 -9.76 -7.92 6.19
N THR A 29 -8.44 -7.98 6.23
CA THR A 29 -7.59 -6.88 6.65
C THR A 29 -6.48 -6.67 5.63
N ILE A 30 -6.18 -5.41 5.31
CA ILE A 30 -5.03 -5.06 4.50
C ILE A 30 -3.90 -4.49 5.37
N ASP A 31 -2.69 -4.95 5.09
CA ASP A 31 -1.45 -4.56 5.73
C ASP A 31 -0.82 -3.38 4.99
N LEU A 32 -0.79 -2.22 5.64
CA LEU A 32 -0.34 -0.95 5.06
C LEU A 32 0.97 -0.50 5.74
N PRO A 33 2.15 -0.72 5.14
CA PRO A 33 3.42 -0.25 5.71
C PRO A 33 3.44 1.26 5.92
N LEU A 34 4.16 1.71 6.93
CA LEU A 34 4.34 3.14 7.21
C LEU A 34 5.58 3.74 6.53
N THR A 35 6.59 2.93 6.26
CA THR A 35 7.86 3.36 5.68
C THR A 35 8.36 2.36 4.64
N PHE A 36 9.22 2.82 3.74
CA PHE A 36 9.89 1.99 2.74
C PHE A 36 10.58 0.79 3.39
N ARG A 37 10.15 -0.42 3.02
CA ARG A 37 10.65 -1.71 3.56
C ARG A 37 10.53 -1.86 5.09
N GLY A 38 9.80 -0.97 5.75
CA GLY A 38 9.59 -1.03 7.19
C GLY A 38 8.76 -2.25 7.58
N ALA A 39 9.05 -2.81 8.76
CA ALA A 39 8.25 -3.88 9.36
C ALA A 39 6.96 -3.36 10.03
N ALA A 40 6.93 -2.08 10.41
CA ALA A 40 5.76 -1.46 11.01
C ALA A 40 4.65 -1.26 9.97
N LYS A 41 3.46 -1.78 10.29
CA LYS A 41 2.27 -1.71 9.42
C LYS A 41 1.05 -1.24 10.21
N ILE A 42 0.11 -0.64 9.51
CA ILE A 42 -1.25 -0.42 10.00
C ILE A 42 -2.17 -1.43 9.33
N HIS A 43 -2.99 -2.07 10.15
CA HIS A 43 -4.00 -3.03 9.72
C HIS A 43 -5.31 -2.31 9.49
N LYS A 44 -5.84 -2.35 8.26
CA LYS A 44 -7.10 -1.69 7.92
C LYS A 44 -8.11 -2.73 7.44
N SER A 45 -9.22 -2.86 8.15
CA SER A 45 -10.27 -3.81 7.78
C SER A 45 -11.02 -3.37 6.52
N PHE A 46 -11.46 -4.35 5.74
CA PHE A 46 -12.34 -4.19 4.59
C PHE A 46 -13.41 -5.28 4.60
N ARG A 47 -14.50 -5.03 3.89
CA ARG A 47 -15.60 -5.99 3.68
C ARG A 47 -15.59 -6.49 2.24
N GLU A 48 -16.23 -7.64 2.02
CA GLU A 48 -16.59 -8.11 0.69
C GLU A 48 -17.36 -7.00 -0.05
N GLY A 49 -16.98 -6.75 -1.31
CA GLY A 49 -17.52 -5.67 -2.14
C GLY A 49 -16.77 -4.33 -2.02
N ASP A 50 -15.90 -4.13 -1.04
CA ASP A 50 -15.09 -2.91 -0.94
C ASP A 50 -14.06 -2.81 -2.07
N ASP A 51 -13.76 -1.58 -2.49
CA ASP A 51 -12.68 -1.30 -3.44
C ASP A 51 -11.34 -1.12 -2.70
N ILE A 52 -10.47 -2.13 -2.80
CA ILE A 52 -9.17 -2.17 -2.14
C ILE A 52 -8.23 -1.06 -2.66
N ASN A 53 -8.25 -0.77 -3.96
CA ASN A 53 -7.43 0.29 -4.55
C ASN A 53 -7.79 1.65 -3.93
N GLN A 54 -9.09 1.96 -3.86
CA GLN A 54 -9.60 3.20 -3.29
C GLN A 54 -9.31 3.31 -1.78
N LEU A 55 -9.36 2.19 -1.04
CA LEU A 55 -9.02 2.13 0.37
C LEU A 55 -7.54 2.43 0.62
N VAL A 56 -6.64 1.82 -0.16
CA VAL A 56 -5.19 2.05 -0.07
C VAL A 56 -4.86 3.50 -0.40
N PHE A 57 -5.41 4.03 -1.49
CA PHE A 57 -5.25 5.44 -1.87
C PHE A 57 -5.67 6.39 -0.75
N GLN A 58 -6.88 6.22 -0.20
CA GLN A 58 -7.38 7.07 0.87
C GLN A 58 -6.49 7.04 2.11
N PHE A 59 -5.96 5.87 2.47
CA PHE A 59 -5.07 5.77 3.62
C PHE A 59 -3.78 6.58 3.41
N TYR A 60 -3.16 6.46 2.23
CA TYR A 60 -1.86 7.05 1.94
C TYR A 60 -1.89 8.51 1.50
N CYS A 61 -3.06 9.03 1.12
CA CYS A 61 -3.30 10.47 0.91
C CYS A 61 -3.57 11.25 2.19
N GLN A 62 -3.68 10.58 3.34
CA GLN A 62 -3.82 11.27 4.62
C GLN A 62 -2.48 11.85 5.08
N ARG A 63 -2.56 12.87 5.94
CA ARG A 63 -1.41 13.33 6.73
C ARG A 63 -0.88 12.19 7.60
N PRO A 64 0.44 12.03 7.72
CA PRO A 64 1.02 11.11 8.69
C PRO A 64 0.77 11.62 10.11
N GLY A 65 0.69 10.69 11.06
CA GLY A 65 0.95 11.02 12.46
C GLY A 65 2.45 11.14 12.70
N LYS A 66 2.94 10.65 13.84
CA LYS A 66 4.37 10.45 14.03
C LYS A 66 4.82 9.21 13.23
N ILE A 67 5.64 9.41 12.21
CA ILE A 67 6.33 8.32 11.48
C ILE A 67 7.82 8.46 11.74
N GLU A 68 8.45 7.38 12.22
CA GLU A 68 9.90 7.30 12.36
C GLU A 68 10.48 6.75 11.05
N GLY A 69 10.90 7.66 10.17
CA GLY A 69 11.44 7.33 8.84
C GLY A 69 11.69 8.57 7.99
N ASN A 70 12.38 8.36 6.87
CA ASN A 70 12.69 9.44 5.92
C ASN A 70 11.47 9.75 5.06
N ASN A 71 11.14 11.03 4.93
CA ASN A 71 10.32 11.49 3.82
C ASN A 71 11.21 11.53 2.57
N TYR A 72 10.88 10.73 1.57
CA TYR A 72 11.68 10.58 0.34
C TYR A 72 11.33 11.58 -0.76
N VAL A 73 10.25 12.35 -0.58
CA VAL A 73 9.78 13.33 -1.56
C VAL A 73 10.18 14.75 -1.14
N ASP A 74 9.88 15.13 0.10
CA ASP A 74 10.23 16.44 0.65
C ASP A 74 10.47 16.35 2.17
N PRO A 75 11.73 16.28 2.62
CA PRO A 75 12.08 16.23 4.05
C PRO A 75 11.58 17.41 4.89
N GLU A 76 11.30 18.56 4.26
CA GLU A 76 10.87 19.79 4.93
C GLU A 76 9.38 20.10 4.67
N SER A 77 8.63 19.13 4.14
CA SER A 77 7.22 19.31 3.77
C SER A 77 6.36 19.84 4.92
N LEU A 78 5.63 20.92 4.64
CA LEU A 78 4.66 21.52 5.56
C LEU A 78 3.33 20.74 5.61
N ASP A 79 3.05 19.92 4.59
CA ASP A 79 1.85 19.09 4.52
C ASP A 79 2.19 17.70 3.95
N PRO A 80 2.98 16.89 4.69
CA PRO A 80 3.42 15.61 4.19
C PRO A 80 2.24 14.64 4.04
N ARG A 81 2.38 13.72 3.10
CA ARG A 81 1.47 12.58 2.92
C ARG A 81 2.17 11.28 3.32
N LYS A 82 1.41 10.32 3.84
CA LYS A 82 1.97 9.03 4.25
C LYS A 82 2.71 8.31 3.11
N HIS A 83 2.27 8.45 1.86
CA HIS A 83 2.97 7.81 0.75
C HIS A 83 4.41 8.31 0.54
N GLU A 84 4.72 9.53 0.96
CA GLU A 84 6.07 10.11 0.78
C GLU A 84 7.14 9.37 1.59
N TYR A 85 6.73 8.56 2.57
CA TYR A 85 7.62 7.73 3.39
C TYR A 85 7.84 6.33 2.81
N LEU A 86 7.14 5.97 1.72
CA LEU A 86 7.21 4.65 1.09
C LEU A 86 8.29 4.55 0.00
N GLY A 87 8.99 5.64 -0.27
CA GLY A 87 10.00 5.75 -1.32
C GLY A 87 9.79 7.00 -2.18
N PRO A 88 10.76 7.33 -3.04
CA PRO A 88 10.69 8.51 -3.89
C PRO A 88 9.64 8.41 -5.00
N ARG A 89 9.26 7.21 -5.45
CA ARG A 89 8.17 7.03 -6.42
C ARG A 89 7.43 5.70 -6.22
N PRO A 90 6.67 5.57 -5.12
CA PRO A 90 5.98 4.34 -4.77
C PRO A 90 4.77 4.10 -5.68
N MET A 91 4.63 2.86 -6.12
CA MET A 91 3.51 2.40 -6.94
C MET A 91 2.96 1.10 -6.35
N VAL A 92 1.64 0.94 -6.36
CA VAL A 92 1.00 -0.33 -6.03
C VAL A 92 1.16 -1.27 -7.22
N ALA A 93 1.87 -2.37 -7.03
CA ALA A 93 2.15 -3.34 -8.10
C ALA A 93 1.15 -4.50 -8.12
N ARG A 94 0.83 -5.06 -6.95
CA ARG A 94 -0.19 -6.12 -6.77
C ARG A 94 -0.62 -6.27 -5.31
N TYR A 95 -1.66 -7.05 -5.09
CA TYR A 95 -2.09 -7.50 -3.77
C TYR A 95 -1.81 -9.00 -3.58
N ILE A 96 -1.21 -9.36 -2.45
CA ILE A 96 -0.88 -10.75 -2.10
C ILE A 96 -1.86 -11.19 -1.02
N VAL A 97 -2.68 -12.21 -1.31
CA VAL A 97 -3.71 -12.66 -0.38
C VAL A 97 -3.28 -13.91 0.36
N ASN A 98 -3.29 -13.80 1.68
CA ASN A 98 -3.27 -14.94 2.58
C ASN A 98 -4.70 -15.30 2.97
N THR A 99 -5.31 -16.23 2.23
CA THR A 99 -6.71 -16.63 2.44
C THR A 99 -6.96 -17.28 3.79
N LYS A 100 -5.96 -17.97 4.37
CA LYS A 100 -6.08 -18.58 5.71
C LYS A 100 -6.20 -17.54 6.81
N GLN A 101 -5.39 -16.48 6.72
CA GLN A 101 -5.38 -15.40 7.71
C GLN A 101 -6.35 -14.27 7.35
N ARG A 102 -6.90 -14.29 6.13
CA ARG A 102 -7.73 -13.22 5.56
C ARG A 102 -7.00 -11.87 5.58
N ILE A 103 -5.70 -11.92 5.31
CA ILE A 103 -4.81 -10.76 5.25
C ILE A 103 -4.40 -10.53 3.80
N VAL A 104 -4.36 -9.25 3.41
CA VAL A 104 -3.87 -8.78 2.13
C VAL A 104 -2.63 -7.94 2.36
N ASP A 105 -1.51 -8.29 1.74
CA ASP A 105 -0.31 -7.44 1.69
C ASP A 105 -0.26 -6.68 0.37
N VAL A 106 0.34 -5.49 0.40
CA VAL A 106 0.63 -4.71 -0.81
C VAL A 106 2.05 -5.00 -1.27
N GLU A 107 2.22 -5.46 -2.52
CA GLU A 107 3.51 -5.38 -3.20
C GLU A 107 3.65 -4.02 -3.85
N TRP A 108 4.76 -3.37 -3.53
CA TRP A 108 5.12 -2.06 -4.04
C TRP A 108 6.16 -2.20 -5.16
N LEU A 109 6.10 -1.29 -6.12
CA LEU A 109 7.18 -0.98 -7.04
C LEU A 109 7.58 0.46 -6.79
N ASP A 110 8.83 0.71 -6.40
CA ASP A 110 9.38 2.05 -6.50
C ASP A 110 10.02 2.23 -7.88
N LYS A 111 9.43 3.11 -8.70
CA LYS A 111 9.86 3.29 -10.09
C LYS A 111 11.19 4.04 -10.20
N TYR A 112 11.54 4.85 -9.21
CA TYR A 112 12.81 5.58 -9.20
C TYR A 112 13.96 4.67 -8.74
N LEU A 113 13.75 3.93 -7.66
CA LEU A 113 14.71 2.95 -7.13
C LEU A 113 14.75 1.64 -7.93
N GLN A 114 13.83 1.47 -8.89
CA GLN A 114 13.69 0.27 -9.73
C GLN A 114 13.58 -1.03 -8.92
N THR A 115 12.88 -0.98 -7.79
CA THR A 115 12.81 -2.10 -6.85
C THR A 115 11.39 -2.45 -6.46
N LYS A 116 11.14 -3.75 -6.32
CA LYS A 116 9.90 -4.26 -5.74
C LYS A 116 10.12 -4.63 -4.28
N TRP A 117 9.10 -4.44 -3.47
CA TRP A 117 9.18 -4.78 -2.06
C TRP A 117 7.80 -5.04 -1.45
N ILE A 118 7.78 -5.83 -0.39
CA ILE A 118 6.68 -5.93 0.56
C ILE A 118 7.20 -5.48 1.93
N ALA A 119 6.29 -5.12 2.83
CA ALA A 119 6.66 -4.70 4.18
C ALA A 119 7.47 -5.77 4.92
N GLY A 120 8.59 -5.38 5.52
CA GLY A 120 9.49 -6.27 6.28
C GLY A 120 10.46 -7.11 5.44
N GLN A 121 10.62 -6.84 4.14
CA GLN A 121 11.65 -7.44 3.27
C GLN A 121 12.77 -6.48 2.89
#